data_AF-A0A510L5H9-F1
#
_entry.id   AF-A0A510L5H9-F1
#
_cell.length_a   1.000
_cell.length_b   1.000
_cell.length_c   1.000
_cell.angle_alpha   90.00
_cell.angle_beta   90.00
_cell.angle_gamma   90.00
#
_symmetry.space_group_name_H-M   'P 1'
#
loop_
_entity.id
_entity.type
_entity.pdbx_description
1 polymer ?
#
loop_
_entity_poly.entity_id
_entity_poly.type
_entity_poly.pdbx_seq_one_letter_code
_entity_poly.pdbx_strand_id
1 'polypeptide(L)' 'MKEKLTFFDFCFGIGGRRIGMESAGLECIGHSEIDKKTSETYEKFFKDNRNYGDLTKIETE' A
#
# COMPACT_ATOMS: atom_id res chain seq x y z
N MET A 1 -23.45 -2.21 -10.08
CA MET A 1 -22.13 -2.82 -9.83
C MET A 1 -21.94 -2.88 -8.33
N LYS A 2 -21.45 -3.99 -7.75
CA LYS A 2 -21.15 -4.04 -6.32
C LYS A 2 -19.90 -3.19 -6.06
N GLU A 3 -19.92 -2.32 -5.07
CA GLU A 3 -18.71 -1.57 -4.70
C GLU A 3 -17.62 -2.53 -4.22
N LYS A 4 -16.39 -2.26 -4.66
CA LYS A 4 -15.21 -3.04 -4.29
C LYS A 4 -14.68 -2.49 -2.98
N LEU A 5 -14.46 -3.37 -2.00
CA LEU A 5 -13.84 -2.98 -0.74
C LEU A 5 -12.41 -2.49 -1.00
N THR A 6 -12.01 -1.43 -0.33
CA THR A 6 -10.69 -0.80 -0.49
C THR A 6 -9.87 -0.91 0.79
N PHE A 7 -8.56 -0.78 0.67
CA PHE A 7 -7.64 -0.71 1.80
C PHE A 7 -6.46 0.21 1.53
N PHE A 8 -5.89 0.72 2.61
CA PHE A 8 -4.62 1.44 2.60
C PHE A 8 -3.54 0.57 3.26
N ASP A 9 -2.39 0.39 2.61
CA ASP A 9 -1.34 -0.49 3.09
C ASP A 9 -0.30 0.26 3.95
N PHE A 10 -0.50 0.25 5.27
CA PHE A 10 0.41 0.87 6.22
C PHE A 10 1.58 -0.04 6.61
N CYS A 11 2.81 0.48 6.61
CA CYS A 11 4.02 -0.29 6.90
C CYS A 11 4.10 -1.53 6.00
N PHE A 12 3.96 -1.31 4.69
CA PHE A 12 3.64 -2.35 3.71
C PHE A 12 4.76 -3.37 3.49
N GLY A 13 5.99 -3.11 3.96
CA GLY A 13 7.11 -4.02 3.74
C GLY A 13 7.31 -4.29 2.24
N ILE A 14 7.59 -5.52 1.84
CA ILE A 14 7.66 -5.85 0.39
C ILE A 14 6.28 -6.16 -0.24
N GLY A 15 5.18 -5.85 0.45
CA GLY A 15 3.81 -5.97 -0.06
C GLY A 15 3.10 -7.30 0.18
N GLY A 16 3.48 -8.02 1.25
CA GLY A 16 2.78 -9.25 1.63
C GLY A 16 1.30 -9.04 1.95
N ARG A 17 0.95 -7.93 2.64
CA ARG A 17 -0.45 -7.57 2.92
C ARG A 17 -1.22 -7.32 1.62
N ARG A 18 -0.68 -6.50 0.72
CA ARG A 18 -1.29 -6.23 -0.58
C ARG A 18 -1.65 -7.49 -1.35
N ILE A 19 -0.72 -8.45 -1.47
CA ILE A 19 -0.98 -9.73 -2.17
C ILE A 19 -2.19 -10.44 -1.56
N GLY A 20 -2.24 -10.55 -0.23
CA GLY A 20 -3.36 -11.20 0.45
C GLY A 20 -4.69 -10.47 0.25
N MET A 21 -4.70 -9.14 0.37
CA MET A 21 -5.92 -8.34 0.24
C MET A 21 -6.44 -8.27 -1.20
N GLU A 22 -5.56 -8.11 -2.19
CA GLU A 22 -5.95 -8.14 -3.60
C GLU A 22 -6.45 -9.55 -4.01
N SER A 23 -5.85 -10.62 -3.47
CA SER A 23 -6.35 -11.99 -3.66
C SER A 23 -7.74 -12.22 -3.04
N ALA A 24 -8.08 -11.48 -1.99
CA ALA A 24 -9.42 -11.47 -1.39
C ALA A 24 -10.41 -10.55 -2.12
N GLY A 25 -10.00 -9.92 -3.23
CA GLY A 25 -10.85 -9.07 -4.06
C GLY A 25 -10.92 -7.60 -3.61
N LEU A 26 -10.09 -7.18 -2.66
CA LEU A 26 -9.99 -5.77 -2.27
C LEU A 26 -9.10 -4.98 -3.25
N GLU A 27 -9.12 -3.67 -3.14
CA GLU A 27 -8.28 -2.75 -3.93
C GLU A 27 -7.38 -1.89 -3.04
N CYS A 28 -6.09 -1.86 -3.36
CA CYS A 28 -5.11 -1.01 -2.71
C CYS A 28 -5.24 0.43 -3.25
N ILE A 29 -5.65 1.36 -2.39
CA ILE A 29 -5.83 2.77 -2.76
C ILE A 29 -4.64 3.68 -2.41
N GLY A 30 -3.69 3.17 -1.62
CA GLY A 30 -2.46 3.88 -1.25
C GLY A 30 -1.63 3.05 -0.28
N HIS A 31 -0.38 3.47 -0.05
CA HIS A 31 0.55 2.74 0.81
C HIS A 31 1.53 3.69 1.52
N SER A 32 2.10 3.29 2.65
CA SER A 32 3.04 4.10 3.45
C SER A 32 4.19 3.24 4.01
N GLU A 33 5.43 3.65 3.73
CA GLU A 33 6.67 3.02 4.21
C GLU A 33 7.82 4.04 4.27
N ILE A 34 8.63 3.95 5.33
CA ILE A 34 9.81 4.80 5.55
C ILE A 34 11.07 4.21 4.95
N ASP A 35 11.14 2.87 4.82
CA ASP A 35 12.31 2.21 4.25
C ASP A 35 12.34 2.32 2.72
N LYS A 36 13.40 2.96 2.23
CA LYS A 36 13.59 3.23 0.80
C LYS A 36 13.74 1.95 -0.03
N LYS A 37 14.51 0.96 0.46
CA LYS A 37 14.77 -0.27 -0.30
C LYS A 37 13.51 -1.12 -0.46
N THR A 38 12.72 -1.15 0.60
CA THR A 38 11.40 -1.76 0.65
C THR A 38 10.45 -1.09 -0.32
N SER A 39 10.42 0.25 -0.34
CA SER A 39 9.64 1.04 -1.29
C SER A 39 10.01 0.76 -2.75
N GLU A 40 11.32 0.73 -3.08
CA GLU A 40 11.81 0.42 -4.43
C GLU A 40 11.40 -1.00 -4.87
N THR A 41 11.39 -1.96 -3.94
CA THR A 41 10.99 -3.34 -4.22
C THR A 41 9.49 -3.42 -4.46
N TYR A 42 8.70 -2.73 -3.64
CA TYR A 42 7.25 -2.67 -3.77
C TYR A 42 6.82 -2.02 -5.08
N GLU A 43 7.42 -0.89 -5.45
CA GLU A 43 7.15 -0.21 -6.73
C GLU A 43 7.45 -1.14 -7.92
N LYS A 44 8.52 -1.94 -7.86
CA LYS A 44 8.81 -2.93 -8.91
C LYS A 44 7.76 -4.04 -9.01
N PHE A 45 7.23 -4.51 -7.89
CA PHE A 45 6.24 -5.59 -7.87
C PHE A 45 4.86 -5.12 -8.34
N PHE A 46 4.42 -3.96 -7.87
CA PHE A 46 3.03 -3.51 -8.08
C PHE A 46 2.89 -2.37 -9.08
N LYS A 47 4.01 -1.81 -9.57
CA LYS A 47 4.04 -0.61 -10.44
C LYS A 47 3.25 0.56 -9.83
N ASP A 48 3.39 0.71 -8.51
CA ASP A 48 2.62 1.64 -7.70
C ASP A 48 3.56 2.54 -6.89
N ASN A 49 3.57 3.83 -7.21
CA ASN A 49 4.43 4.84 -6.62
C ASN A 49 3.71 5.72 -5.57
N ARG A 50 2.48 5.36 -5.17
CA ARG A 50 1.68 6.08 -4.16
C ARG A 50 2.15 5.82 -2.72
N ASN A 51 3.45 5.97 -2.46
CA ASN A 51 4.01 5.87 -1.11
C ASN A 51 3.87 7.21 -0.38
N TYR A 52 3.10 7.22 0.71
CA TYR A 52 2.85 8.39 1.56
C TYR A 52 3.96 8.62 2.61
N GLY A 53 4.98 7.77 2.64
CA GLY A 53 6.15 7.94 3.50
C GLY A 53 5.88 7.61 4.96
N ASP A 54 6.34 8.49 5.85
CA ASP A 54 6.28 8.30 7.30
C ASP A 54 4.84 8.39 7.83
N LEU A 55 4.29 7.25 8.21
CA LEU A 55 2.95 7.12 8.77
C LEU A 55 2.70 8.06 9.95
N THR A 56 3.72 8.35 10.76
CA THR A 56 3.58 9.21 11.95
C THR A 56 3.39 10.69 11.59
N LYS A 57 3.59 11.05 10.32
CA LYS A 57 3.46 12.41 9.79
C LYS A 57 2.25 12.58 8.86
N ILE A 58 1.44 11.54 8.69
CA ILE A 58 0.21 11.63 7.91
C ILE A 58 -0.85 12.33 8.76
N GLU A 59 -1.30 13.49 8.30
CA GLU A 59 -2.36 14.26 8.96
C GLU A 59 -3.74 13.84 8.44
N THR A 60 -4.71 13.80 9.35
CA THR A 60 -6.13 13.66 9.02
C THR A 60 -6.80 15.03 9.05
N GLU A 61 -7.81 15.25 8.21
CA GLU A 61 -8.68 16.44 8.27
C GLU A 61 -9.43 16.56 9.61
#